data_AF-A0A0S4XIF7-F1
#
_entry.id   AF-A0A0S4XIF7-F1
#
_cell.length_a   1.000
_cell.length_b   1.000
_cell.length_c   1.000
_cell.angle_alpha   90.00
_cell.angle_beta   90.00
_cell.angle_gamma   90.00
#
_symmetry.space_group_name_H-M   'P 1'
#
loop_
_entity.id
_entity.type
_entity.pdbx_description
1 polymer ?
#
loop_
_entity_poly.entity_id
_entity_poly.type
_entity_poly.pdbx_seq_one_letter_code
_entity_poly.pdbx_strand_id
1 'polypeptide(L)'
;MTATIDFATWTARSFVHMDCLYLRPEARGKGAGRALIASLRDFARQRDCDLIQWQTPSSNELGIRFYDGIGAVNKPKLRYFLNV
;
A
#
# COMPACT_ATOMS: atom_id res chain seq x y z
N MET A 1 1.05 -10.72 -3.13
CA MET A 1 1.03 -9.25 -3.18
C MET A 1 0.99 -8.85 -4.63
N THR A 2 0.13 -7.92 -5.01
CA THR A 2 0.01 -7.38 -6.38
C THR A 2 0.27 -5.88 -6.36
N ALA A 3 0.95 -5.37 -7.38
CA ALA A 3 1.24 -3.94 -7.53
C ALA A 3 1.37 -3.52 -9.00
N THR A 4 1.02 -2.27 -9.30
CA THR A 4 1.17 -1.62 -10.62
C THR A 4 2.04 -0.36 -10.51
N ILE A 5 2.45 0.17 -11.67
CA ILE A 5 3.00 1.52 -11.77
C ILE A 5 1.90 2.42 -12.32
N ASP A 6 1.55 3.43 -11.56
CA ASP A 6 0.55 4.44 -11.91
C ASP A 6 1.24 5.80 -12.06
N PHE A 7 0.61 6.72 -12.80
CA PHE A 7 1.15 8.07 -13.03
C PHE A 7 0.25 9.13 -12.39
N ALA A 8 0.83 9.95 -11.52
CA ALA A 8 0.14 11.08 -10.92
C ALA A 8 0.30 12.32 -11.82
N THR A 9 -0.79 12.74 -12.46
CA THR A 9 -0.79 13.91 -13.36
C THR A 9 -0.48 15.21 -12.63
N TRP A 10 -0.88 15.36 -11.36
CA TRP A 10 -0.67 16.58 -10.59
C TRP A 10 0.79 16.84 -10.22
N THR A 11 1.56 15.78 -9.97
CA THR A 11 2.99 15.87 -9.64
C THR A 11 3.88 15.53 -10.83
N ALA A 12 3.28 15.08 -11.95
CA ALA A 12 3.97 14.54 -13.12
C ALA A 12 5.00 13.45 -12.77
N ARG A 13 4.65 12.55 -11.83
CA ARG A 13 5.53 11.46 -11.37
C ARG A 13 4.81 10.12 -11.34
N SER A 14 5.57 9.06 -11.66
CA SER A 14 5.14 7.68 -11.45
C SER A 14 5.21 7.29 -9.97
N PHE A 15 4.34 6.39 -9.54
CA PHE A 15 4.35 5.79 -8.21
C PHE A 15 3.90 4.33 -8.28
N VAL A 16 4.25 3.53 -7.27
CA VAL A 16 3.77 2.16 -7.16
C VAL A 16 2.42 2.15 -6.47
N HIS A 17 1.42 1.54 -7.09
CA HIS A 17 0.14 1.24 -6.43
C HIS A 17 0.15 -0.21 -5.94
N MET A 18 0.08 -0.43 -4.63
CA MET A 18 -0.12 -1.78 -4.07
C MET A 18 -1.62 -2.04 -3.93
N ASP A 19 -2.13 -2.95 -4.77
CA ASP A 19 -3.53 -3.31 -4.81
C ASP A 19 -3.90 -4.23 -3.63
N CYS A 20 -3.12 -5.30 -3.41
CA CYS A 20 -3.41 -6.25 -2.34
C CYS A 20 -2.16 -6.81 -1.67
N LEU A 21 -2.20 -6.83 -0.34
CA LEU A 21 -1.31 -7.59 0.54
C LEU A 21 -2.15 -8.50 1.44
N TYR A 22 -2.10 -9.80 1.16
CA TYR A 22 -2.77 -10.81 1.96
C TYR A 22 -1.76 -11.82 2.50
N LEU A 23 -1.92 -12.16 3.77
CA LEU A 23 -1.22 -13.27 4.42
C LEU A 23 -2.26 -14.22 5.02
N ARG A 24 -2.04 -15.52 4.80
CA ARG A 24 -2.77 -16.57 5.51
C ARG A 24 -2.60 -16.38 7.03
N PRO A 25 -3.62 -16.65 7.85
CA PRO A 25 -3.54 -16.42 9.30
C PRO A 25 -2.29 -17.01 9.96
N GLU A 26 -1.86 -18.20 9.53
CA GLU A 26 -0.74 -18.97 10.11
C GLU A 26 0.63 -18.35 9.78
N ALA A 27 0.69 -17.45 8.78
CA ALA A 27 1.88 -16.73 8.38
C ALA A 27 1.99 -15.34 9.03
N ARG A 28 0.94 -14.86 9.70
CA ARG A 28 0.93 -13.54 10.37
C ARG A 28 1.81 -13.56 11.62
N GLY A 29 2.36 -12.40 11.97
CA GLY A 29 3.26 -12.26 13.13
C GLY A 29 4.67 -12.85 12.95
N LYS A 30 4.96 -13.51 11.80
CA LYS A 30 6.26 -14.16 11.52
C LYS A 30 7.18 -13.35 10.60
N GLY A 31 6.91 -12.05 10.42
CA GLY A 31 7.74 -11.15 9.61
C GLY A 31 7.49 -11.16 8.09
N ALA A 32 6.69 -12.09 7.56
CA ALA A 32 6.42 -12.21 6.12
C ALA A 32 5.86 -10.91 5.49
N GLY A 33 5.00 -10.18 6.20
CA GLY A 33 4.46 -8.90 5.72
C GLY A 33 5.53 -7.83 5.55
N ARG A 34 6.48 -7.74 6.50
CA ARG A 34 7.61 -6.80 6.42
C ARG A 34 8.54 -7.17 5.27
N ALA A 35 8.80 -8.46 5.06
CA ALA A 35 9.60 -8.94 3.93
C ALA A 35 8.96 -8.58 2.58
N LEU A 36 7.64 -8.78 2.42
CA LEU A 36 6.93 -8.41 1.20
C LEU A 36 6.97 -6.90 0.94
N ILE A 37 6.78 -6.07 1.97
CA ILE A 37 6.89 -4.61 1.84
C ILE A 37 8.33 -4.19 1.49
N ALA A 38 9.36 -4.85 2.04
CA ALA A 38 10.75 -4.59 1.67
C ALA A 38 10.97 -4.88 0.18
N SER A 39 10.52 -6.03 -0.31
CA SER A 39 10.58 -6.35 -1.75
C SER A 39 9.83 -5.34 -2.61
N LEU A 40 8.69 -4.80 -2.13
CA LEU A 40 7.95 -3.76 -2.83
C LEU A 40 8.72 -2.43 -2.88
N ARG A 41 9.43 -2.07 -1.80
CA ARG A 41 10.31 -0.88 -1.77
C ARG A 41 11.45 -1.00 -2.78
N ASP A 42 12.05 -2.18 -2.89
CA ASP A 42 13.10 -2.42 -3.87
C ASP A 42 12.56 -2.39 -5.30
N PHE A 43 11.37 -2.95 -5.54
CA PHE A 43 10.67 -2.81 -6.81
C PHE A 43 10.41 -1.33 -7.16
N ALA A 44 9.96 -0.51 -6.21
CA ALA A 44 9.72 0.92 -6.43
C ALA A 44 11.00 1.66 -6.84
N ARG A 45 12.11 1.43 -6.12
CA ARG A 45 13.42 2.02 -6.41
C ARG A 45 13.94 1.64 -7.79
N GLN A 46 13.79 0.37 -8.18
CA GLN A 46 14.20 -0.11 -9.51
C GLN A 46 13.39 0.53 -10.65
N ARG A 47 12.23 1.12 -10.35
CA ARG A 47 11.34 1.77 -11.31
C ARG A 47 11.32 3.30 -11.17
N ASP A 48 12.30 3.86 -10.47
CA ASP A 48 12.40 5.30 -10.21
C ASP A 48 11.11 5.89 -9.60
N CYS A 49 10.48 5.11 -8.71
CA CYS A 49 9.27 5.49 -8.00
C CYS A 49 9.60 5.73 -6.53
N ASP A 50 9.47 6.99 -6.10
CA ASP A 50 9.74 7.40 -4.72
C ASP A 50 8.56 7.16 -3.77
N LEU A 51 7.40 6.79 -4.30
CA LEU A 51 6.14 6.69 -3.56
C LEU A 51 5.47 5.35 -3.82
N ILE A 52 4.99 4.74 -2.74
CA ILE A 52 4.11 3.56 -2.76
C ILE A 52 2.78 3.99 -2.13
N GLN A 53 1.68 3.74 -2.81
CA GLN A 53 0.34 4.05 -2.33
C GLN A 53 -0.51 2.79 -2.25
N TRP A 54 -1.39 2.74 -1.25
CA TRP A 54 -2.42 1.72 -1.10
C TRP A 54 -3.55 2.28 -0.27
N GLN A 55 -4.65 1.54 -0.21
CA GLN A 55 -5.81 1.92 0.56
C GLN A 55 -6.27 0.73 1.41
N THR A 56 -6.79 1.03 2.59
CA THR A 56 -7.40 0.01 3.44
C THR A 56 -8.68 0.57 4.07
N PRO A 57 -9.73 -0.26 4.25
CA PRO A 57 -10.93 0.19 4.95
C PRO A 57 -10.60 0.61 6.39
N SER A 58 -11.34 1.58 6.92
CA SER A 58 -11.18 2.03 8.32
C SER A 58 -11.41 0.92 9.35
N SER A 59 -12.15 -0.13 8.97
CA SER A 59 -12.39 -1.32 9.80
C SER A 59 -11.24 -2.32 9.82
N ASN A 60 -10.19 -2.15 9.00
CA ASN A 60 -9.06 -3.07 8.96
C ASN A 60 -7.99 -2.73 10.02
N GLU A 61 -8.36 -2.80 11.30
CA GLU A 61 -7.50 -2.40 12.41
C GLU A 61 -6.15 -3.12 12.43
N LEU A 62 -6.12 -4.42 12.13
CA LEU A 62 -4.88 -5.21 12.08
C LEU A 62 -3.96 -4.72 10.95
N GLY A 63 -4.52 -4.43 9.78
CA GLY A 63 -3.78 -3.86 8.66
C GLY A 63 -3.26 -2.46 8.98
N ILE A 64 -4.11 -1.60 9.55
CA ILE A 64 -3.75 -0.24 9.96
C ILE A 64 -2.57 -0.27 10.94
N ARG A 65 -2.66 -1.05 12.03
CA ARG A 65 -1.55 -1.20 12.99
C ARG A 65 -0.27 -1.72 12.34
N PHE A 66 -0.38 -2.64 11.38
CA PHE A 66 0.78 -3.12 10.62
C PHE A 66 1.39 -2.00 9.77
N TYR A 67 0.58 -1.22 9.06
CA TYR A 67 1.04 -0.11 8.22
C TYR A 67 1.67 1.02 9.04
N ASP A 68 1.04 1.39 10.16
CA ASP A 68 1.61 2.36 11.09
C ASP A 68 2.97 1.86 11.64
N GLY A 69 3.05 0.56 11.98
CA GLY A 69 4.27 -0.09 12.47
C GLY A 69 5.41 -0.24 11.45
N ILE A 70 5.19 0.09 10.17
CA ILE A 70 6.24 0.19 9.13
C ILE A 70 6.55 1.64 8.74
N GLY A 71 5.97 2.61 9.47
CA GLY A 71 6.16 4.05 9.26
C GLY A 71 5.32 4.63 8.11
N ALA A 72 4.25 3.96 7.70
CA ALA A 72 3.34 4.53 6.72
C ALA A 72 2.55 5.68 7.34
N VAL A 73 2.24 6.70 6.54
CA VAL A 73 1.37 7.81 6.94
C VAL A 73 0.06 7.68 6.19
N ASN A 74 -1.06 7.75 6.90
CA ASN A 74 -2.39 7.63 6.32
C ASN A 74 -3.05 9.01 6.13
N LYS A 75 -4.06 9.05 5.25
CA LYS A 75 -4.99 10.17 5.08
C LYS A 75 -6.42 9.62 5.10
N PRO A 76 -7.41 10.33 5.67
CA PRO A 76 -8.81 9.92 5.57
C PRO A 76 -9.22 9.76 4.10
N LYS A 77 -9.89 8.64 3.79
CA LYS A 77 -10.43 8.38 2.46
C LYS A 77 -11.95 8.40 2.52
N LEU A 78 -12.55 9.38 1.88
CA LEU A 78 -14.00 9.46 1.69
C LEU A 78 -14.36 8.92 0.29
N ARG A 79 -15.46 8.18 0.20
CA ARG A 79 -16.02 7.74 -1.08
C ARG A 79 -17.35 8.47 -1.29
N TYR A 80 -17.41 9.28 -2.33
CA TYR A 80 -18.63 9.93 -2.78
C TYR A 80 -19.29 9.08 -3.86
N PHE A 81 -20.62 9.12 -3.91
CA PHE A 81 -21.42 8.51 -4.95
C PHE A 81 -22.33 9.59 -5.52
N LEU A 82 -22.48 9.62 -6.84
CA LEU A 82 -23.47 10.41 -7.55
C LEU A 82 -24.30 9.43 -8.36
N ASN A 83 -25.62 9.43 -8.16
CA ASN A 83 -26.52 8.67 -9.00
C ASN A 83 -26.66 9.43 -10.32
N VAL A 84 -26.53 8.71 -11.44
CA VAL A 84 -26.76 9.21 -12.80
C VAL A 84 -28.11 8.70 -13.27
#